data_AF-A0A2U2Z3N6-F1
#
_entry.id   AF-A0A2U2Z3N6-F1
#
_cell.length_a   1.000
_cell.length_b   1.000
_cell.length_c   1.000
_cell.angle_alpha   90.00
_cell.angle_beta   90.00
_cell.angle_gamma   90.00
#
_symmetry.space_group_name_H-M   'P 1'
#
loop_
_entity.id
_entity.type
_entity.pdbx_description
1 polymer ?
#
loop_
_entity_poly.entity_id
_entity_poly.type
_entity_poly.pdbx_seq_one_letter_code
_entity_poly.pdbx_strand_id
1 'polypeptide(L)'
;MVGAPLRSDGQLTIKSLAEEAGLRRNKLTHKHTGLKDLFYALVKAQQAPPRPFTDKEREASDKQKKDLIRIRAERDSLRTKTQQMARVIHVLEVENHNLRESAGTDGVVRVMRRHRPA
;
A
#
# COMPACT_ATOMS: atom_id res chain seq x y z
N MET A 1 -16.75 -10.67 -14.70
CA MET A 1 -15.86 -9.75 -13.96
C MET A 1 -16.37 -8.34 -14.24
N VAL A 2 -17.05 -7.70 -13.27
CA VAL A 2 -17.59 -6.35 -13.44
C VAL A 2 -16.44 -5.36 -13.22
N GLY A 3 -16.17 -4.49 -14.19
CA GLY A 3 -15.05 -3.56 -14.15
C GLY A 3 -15.18 -2.57 -13.00
N ALA A 4 -14.12 -2.40 -12.21
CA ALA A 4 -14.05 -1.32 -11.23
C ALA A 4 -13.89 0.02 -11.97
N PRO A 5 -14.59 1.08 -11.55
CA PRO A 5 -14.40 2.42 -12.12
C PRO A 5 -12.98 2.92 -11.83
N LEU A 6 -12.29 3.49 -12.83
CA LEU A 6 -10.92 4.00 -12.69
C LEU A 6 -10.90 5.49 -12.34
N ARG A 7 -11.86 6.27 -12.85
CA ARG A 7 -11.84 7.75 -12.76
C ARG A 7 -13.13 8.34 -12.20
N SER A 8 -14.20 7.57 -12.16
CA SER A 8 -15.52 7.99 -11.71
C SER A 8 -15.92 7.38 -10.36
N ASP A 9 -17.02 7.88 -9.80
CA ASP A 9 -17.66 7.38 -8.58
C ASP A 9 -18.42 6.05 -8.78
N GLY A 10 -18.36 5.48 -9.99
CA GLY A 10 -18.95 4.20 -10.36
C GLY A 10 -20.47 4.19 -10.50
N GLN A 11 -21.13 5.35 -10.40
CA GLN A 11 -22.58 5.39 -10.58
C GLN A 11 -22.94 5.23 -12.06
N LEU A 12 -24.09 4.61 -12.33
CA LEU A 12 -24.62 4.49 -13.70
C LEU A 12 -25.32 5.77 -14.16
N THR A 13 -24.61 6.90 -14.05
CA THR A 13 -25.08 8.22 -14.49
C THR A 13 -24.24 8.77 -15.62
N ILE A 14 -24.81 9.68 -16.42
CA ILE A 14 -24.08 10.36 -17.49
C ILE A 14 -22.93 11.24 -16.96
N LYS A 15 -23.03 11.71 -15.71
CA LYS A 15 -21.94 12.46 -15.08
C LYS A 15 -20.75 11.54 -14.84
N SER A 16 -20.98 10.40 -14.20
CA SER A 16 -19.97 9.39 -13.93
C SER A 16 -19.36 8.82 -15.22
N LEU A 17 -20.18 8.57 -16.24
CA LEU A 17 -19.70 8.17 -17.57
C LEU A 17 -18.78 9.23 -18.21
N ALA A 18 -19.15 10.51 -18.08
CA ALA A 18 -18.33 11.61 -18.60
C ALA A 18 -16.99 11.67 -17.87
N GLU A 19 -16.99 11.55 -16.54
CA GLU A 19 -15.78 11.51 -15.71
C GLU A 19 -14.89 10.31 -16.06
N GLU A 20 -15.49 9.12 -16.24
CA GLU A 20 -14.76 7.90 -16.63
C GLU A 20 -14.09 8.05 -18.01
N ALA A 21 -14.83 8.59 -18.98
CA ALA A 21 -14.33 8.84 -20.34
C ALA A 21 -13.40 10.07 -20.45
N GLY A 22 -13.21 10.85 -19.38
CA GLY A 22 -12.45 12.10 -19.41
C GLY A 22 -13.11 13.20 -20.28
N LEU A 23 -14.43 13.16 -20.43
CA LEU A 23 -15.22 14.08 -21.25
C LEU A 23 -16.01 15.05 -20.37
N ARG A 24 -16.36 16.22 -20.93
CA ARG A 24 -17.34 17.12 -20.29
C ARG A 24 -18.76 16.58 -20.53
N ARG A 25 -19.63 16.64 -19.51
CA ARG A 25 -21.05 16.23 -19.60
C ARG A 25 -21.77 16.79 -20.84
N ASN A 26 -21.53 18.05 -21.19
CA ASN A 26 -22.16 18.71 -22.34
C ASN A 26 -21.89 18.01 -23.68
N LYS A 27 -20.78 17.28 -23.80
CA LYS A 27 -20.47 16.50 -25.00
C LYS A 27 -21.45 15.34 -25.16
N LEU A 28 -21.78 14.64 -24.07
CA LEU A 28 -22.74 13.54 -24.08
C LEU A 28 -24.20 14.01 -24.17
N THR A 29 -24.51 15.22 -23.70
CA THR A 29 -25.88 15.74 -23.73
C THR A 29 -26.24 16.55 -24.99
N HIS A 30 -25.26 17.16 -25.67
CA HIS A 30 -25.53 18.04 -26.83
C HIS A 30 -24.82 17.63 -28.12
N LYS A 31 -23.68 16.92 -28.07
CA LYS A 31 -22.93 16.54 -29.28
C LYS A 31 -23.06 15.07 -29.64
N HIS A 32 -23.07 14.22 -28.62
CA HIS A 32 -23.05 12.77 -28.74
C HIS A 32 -24.22 12.15 -27.97
N THR A 33 -25.43 12.63 -28.26
CA THR A 33 -26.66 12.15 -27.62
C THR A 33 -26.89 10.67 -27.87
N GLY A 34 -26.47 10.13 -29.02
CA GLY A 34 -26.53 8.69 -29.28
C GLY A 34 -25.73 7.84 -28.29
N LEU A 35 -24.57 8.34 -27.81
CA LEU A 35 -23.82 7.63 -26.75
C LEU A 35 -24.56 7.65 -25.42
N LYS A 36 -25.26 8.76 -25.11
CA LYS A 36 -26.13 8.86 -23.92
C LYS A 36 -27.24 7.82 -23.98
N ASP A 37 -27.88 7.69 -25.13
CA ASP A 37 -29.02 6.80 -25.32
C ASP A 37 -28.59 5.32 -25.31
N LEU A 38 -27.47 5.00 -25.95
CA LEU A 38 -26.84 3.67 -25.88
C LEU A 38 -26.45 3.30 -24.45
N PHE A 39 -25.86 4.23 -23.69
CA PHE A 39 -25.51 4.00 -22.30
C PHE A 39 -26.73 3.63 -21.46
N TYR A 40 -27.82 4.39 -21.56
CA TYR A 40 -29.04 4.07 -20.82
C TYR A 40 -29.71 2.78 -21.31
N ALA A 41 -29.64 2.47 -22.60
CA ALA A 41 -30.12 1.19 -23.12
C ALA A 41 -29.33 0.00 -22.53
N LEU A 42 -28.01 0.11 -22.44
CA LEU A 42 -27.14 -0.91 -21.84
C LEU A 42 -27.37 -1.05 -20.33
N VAL A 43 -27.53 0.06 -19.62
CA VAL A 43 -27.90 0.05 -18.19
C VAL A 43 -29.23 -0.66 -17.96
N LYS A 44 -30.23 -0.41 -18.82
CA LYS A 44 -31.55 -1.04 -18.74
C LYS A 44 -31.52 -2.53 -19.12
N ALA A 45 -30.64 -2.92 -20.04
CA ALA A 45 -30.48 -4.31 -20.47
C ALA A 45 -29.75 -5.18 -19.42
N GLN A 46 -29.08 -4.57 -18.45
CA GLN A 46 -28.47 -5.29 -17.33
C GLN A 46 -29.58 -5.80 -16.39
N GLN A 47 -29.76 -7.13 -16.34
CA GLN A 47 -30.85 -7.82 -15.61
C GLN A 47 -30.88 -7.54 -14.10
N ALA A 48 -29.80 -7.00 -13.54
CA ALA A 48 -29.76 -6.40 -12.22
C ALA A 48 -28.95 -5.10 -12.33
N PRO A 49 -29.53 -3.92 -12.04
CA PRO A 49 -28.74 -2.71 -11.97
C PRO A 49 -27.70 -2.90 -10.86
N PRO A 50 -26.38 -2.77 -11.13
CA PRO A 50 -25.39 -2.79 -10.07
C PRO A 50 -25.75 -1.67 -9.09
N ARG A 51 -26.01 -2.06 -7.84
CA ARG A 51 -26.35 -1.12 -6.78
C ARG A 51 -25.19 -0.13 -6.67
N PRO A 52 -25.45 1.19 -6.65
CA PRO A 52 -24.39 2.15 -6.37
C PRO A 52 -23.77 1.79 -5.02
N PHE A 53 -22.43 1.79 -4.95
CA PHE A 53 -21.74 1.60 -3.69
C PHE A 53 -22.31 2.56 -2.65
N THR A 54 -22.70 2.00 -1.52
CA THR A 54 -23.16 2.79 -0.38
C THR A 54 -22.00 3.62 0.17
N ASP A 55 -22.32 4.76 0.80
CA ASP A 55 -21.28 5.61 1.39
C ASP A 55 -20.43 4.85 2.42
N LYS A 56 -21.03 3.89 3.14
CA LYS A 56 -20.33 2.97 4.05
C LYS A 56 -19.28 2.11 3.34
N GLU A 57 -19.58 1.58 2.15
CA GLU A 57 -18.63 0.77 1.38
C GLU A 57 -17.47 1.62 0.84
N ARG A 58 -17.75 2.89 0.49
CA ARG A 58 -16.73 3.86 0.09
C ARG A 58 -15.81 4.20 1.26
N GLU A 59 -16.38 4.54 2.40
CA GLU A 59 -15.63 4.80 3.64
C GLU A 59 -14.78 3.61 4.06
N ALA A 60 -15.31 2.39 3.95
CA ALA A 60 -14.57 1.17 4.21
C ALA A 60 -13.39 0.98 3.25
N SER A 61 -13.61 1.18 1.95
CA SER A 61 -12.53 1.14 0.94
C SER A 61 -11.45 2.19 1.21
N ASP A 62 -11.84 3.42 1.56
CA ASP A 62 -10.88 4.49 1.83
C ASP A 62 -10.11 4.27 3.13
N LYS A 63 -10.76 3.70 4.15
CA LYS A 63 -10.10 3.24 5.37
C LYS A 63 -9.09 2.13 5.05
N GLN A 64 -9.47 1.13 4.27
CA GLN A 64 -8.57 0.05 3.83
C GLN A 64 -7.37 0.59 3.06
N LYS A 65 -7.56 1.57 2.18
CA LYS A 65 -6.44 2.23 1.46
C LYS A 65 -5.48 2.94 2.42
N LYS A 66 -6.02 3.67 3.41
CA LYS A 66 -5.19 4.34 4.44
C LYS A 66 -4.42 3.33 5.29
N ASP A 67 -5.08 2.26 5.70
CA ASP A 67 -4.46 1.19 6.48
C ASP A 67 -3.35 0.49 5.68
N LEU A 68 -3.56 0.24 4.39
CA LEU A 68 -2.52 -0.30 3.51
C LEU A 68 -1.30 0.61 3.38
N ILE A 69 -1.51 1.93 3.25
CA ILE A 69 -0.41 2.90 3.21
C ILE A 69 0.37 2.87 4.52
N ARG A 70 -0.34 2.88 5.65
CA ARG A 70 0.26 2.81 6.99
C ARG A 70 1.08 1.54 7.18
N ILE A 71 0.50 0.37 6.89
CA ILE A 71 1.17 -0.93 7.05
C ILE A 71 2.40 -1.01 6.15
N ARG A 72 2.33 -0.48 4.91
CA ARG A 72 3.49 -0.43 4.01
C ARG A 72 4.62 0.42 4.60
N ALA A 73 4.31 1.58 5.14
CA ALA A 73 5.29 2.47 5.78
C ALA A 73 5.92 1.82 7.03
N GLU A 74 5.11 1.16 7.87
CA GLU A 74 5.60 0.43 9.04
C GLU A 74 6.54 -0.72 8.62
N ARG A 75 6.17 -1.49 7.58
CA ARG A 75 6.99 -2.56 7.02
C ARG A 75 8.32 -2.05 6.47
N ASP A 76 8.32 -0.92 5.77
CA ASP A 76 9.56 -0.31 5.23
C ASP A 76 10.48 0.21 6.35
N SER A 77 9.89 0.79 7.41
CA SER A 77 10.63 1.21 8.61
C SER A 77 11.28 0.03 9.32
N LEU A 78 10.52 -1.05 9.57
CA LEU A 78 11.04 -2.27 10.19
C LEU A 78 12.16 -2.89 9.34
N ARG A 79 11.97 -3.00 8.03
CA ARG A 79 13.01 -3.50 7.11
C ARG A 79 14.31 -2.70 7.23
N THR A 80 14.20 -1.38 7.29
CA THR A 80 15.37 -0.48 7.44
C THR A 80 16.08 -0.71 8.77
N LYS A 81 15.32 -0.83 9.88
CA LYS A 81 15.88 -1.11 11.21
C LYS A 81 16.58 -2.47 11.27
N THR A 82 15.98 -3.51 10.69
CA THR A 82 16.60 -4.84 10.62
C THR A 82 17.91 -4.80 9.84
N GLN A 83 17.96 -4.08 8.71
CA GLN A 83 19.19 -3.92 7.94
C GLN A 83 20.27 -3.13 8.71
N GLN A 84 19.89 -2.08 9.45
CA GLN A 84 20.82 -1.35 10.32
C GLN A 84 21.39 -2.26 11.41
N MET A 85 20.55 -3.04 12.08
CA MET A 85 20.98 -3.95 13.13
C MET A 85 21.90 -5.05 12.58
N ALA A 86 21.60 -5.61 11.41
CA ALA A 86 22.48 -6.57 10.75
C ALA A 86 23.87 -5.97 10.44
N ARG A 87 23.94 -4.71 9.99
CA ARG A 87 25.22 -4.02 9.78
C ARG A 87 25.99 -3.82 11.08
N VAL A 88 25.32 -3.40 12.15
CA VAL A 88 25.97 -3.21 13.47
C VAL A 88 26.50 -4.54 14.00
N ILE A 89 25.71 -5.62 13.92
CA ILE A 89 26.15 -6.96 14.31
C ILE A 89 27.40 -7.36 13.52
N HIS A 90 27.40 -7.16 12.20
CA HIS A 90 28.55 -7.49 11.36
C HIS A 90 29.82 -6.71 11.76
N VAL A 91 29.70 -5.40 12.01
CA VAL A 91 30.84 -4.59 12.48
C VAL A 91 31.36 -5.12 13.83
N LEU A 92 30.47 -5.41 14.77
CA LEU A 92 30.84 -5.94 16.09
C LEU A 92 31.47 -7.33 15.99
N GLU A 93 31.02 -8.18 15.07
CA GLU A 93 31.62 -9.49 14.81
C GLU A 93 33.06 -9.35 14.29
N VAL A 94 33.29 -8.44 13.34
CA VAL A 94 34.62 -8.15 12.80
C VAL A 94 35.55 -7.58 13.88
N GLU A 95 35.08 -6.61 14.66
CA GLU A 95 35.86 -6.03 15.77
C GLU A 95 36.21 -7.08 16.83
N ASN A 96 35.25 -7.94 17.20
CA ASN A 96 35.48 -9.02 18.16
C ASN A 96 36.49 -10.04 17.63
N HIS A 97 36.41 -10.38 16.34
CA HIS A 97 37.38 -11.25 15.69
C HIS A 97 38.79 -10.65 15.74
N ASN A 98 38.95 -9.40 15.33
CA ASN A 98 40.23 -8.69 15.37
C ASN A 98 40.82 -8.62 16.79
N LEU A 99 39.99 -8.35 17.80
CA LEU A 99 40.42 -8.32 19.21
C LEU A 99 40.86 -9.70 19.73
N ARG A 100 40.23 -10.78 19.27
CA ARG A 100 40.64 -12.15 19.63
C ARG A 100 41.95 -12.54 18.98
N GLU A 101 42.14 -12.16 17.72
CA GLU A 101 43.40 -12.39 17.01
C GLU A 101 44.54 -11.61 17.66
N SER A 102 44.34 -10.32 17.98
CA SER A 102 45.36 -9.50 18.64
C SER A 102 45.67 -9.96 20.08
N ALA A 103 44.67 -10.40 20.84
CA ALA A 103 44.89 -11.00 22.16
C ALA A 103 45.60 -12.36 22.08
N GLY A 104 45.43 -13.09 20.97
CA GLY A 104 46.20 -14.30 20.66
C GLY A 104 47.68 -14.02 20.36
N THR A 105 48.00 -12.84 19.83
CA THR A 105 49.38 -12.41 19.55
C THR A 105 50.07 -11.72 20.74
N ASP A 106 49.35 -11.02 21.61
CA ASP A 106 49.95 -10.23 22.74
C ASP A 106 49.87 -10.89 24.13
N GLY A 107 49.19 -12.04 24.28
CA GLY A 107 49.28 -12.85 25.50
C GLY A 107 48.48 -12.33 26.71
N VAL A 108 47.80 -13.29 27.36
CA VAL A 108 47.02 -13.17 28.61
C VAL A 108 45.61 -12.59 28.46
N VAL A 109 44.69 -13.39 27.92
CA VAL A 109 43.25 -13.19 28.12
C VAL A 109 42.87 -13.62 29.53
N ARG A 110 42.72 -12.66 30.45
CA ARG A 110 42.23 -12.92 31.82
C ARG A 110 40.69 -12.90 31.82
N VAL A 111 40.08 -14.06 32.02
CA VAL A 111 38.61 -14.19 32.15
C VAL A 111 38.13 -13.34 33.33
N MET A 112 37.35 -12.28 33.06
CA MET A 112 36.69 -11.52 34.13
C MET A 112 35.63 -12.40 34.80
N ARG A 113 35.85 -12.70 36.09
CA ARG A 113 34.85 -13.37 36.95
C ARG A 113 33.61 -12.49 37.06
N ARG A 114 32.46 -12.98 36.55
CA ARG A 114 31.15 -12.38 36.82
C ARG A 114 30.86 -12.50 38.31
N HIS A 115 30.70 -11.35 38.97
CA HIS A 115 30.22 -11.29 40.35
C HIS A 115 28.72 -11.63 40.37
N ARG A 116 28.36 -12.66 41.14
CA ARG A 116 26.98 -13.09 41.37
C ARG A 116 26.48 -12.39 42.64
N PRO A 117 25.46 -11.53 42.58
CA PRO A 117 24.87 -10.97 43.79
C PRO A 117 24.01 -12.03 44.50
N ALA A 118 23.95 -11.91 45.83
CA ALA A 118 23.21 -12.76 46.75
C ALA A 118 21.71 -12.47 46.73
#